data_AF-A0A833RTD2-F1
#
_entry.id   AF-A0A833RTD2-F1
#
_cell.length_a   1.000
_cell.length_b   1.000
_cell.length_c   1.000
_cell.angle_alpha   90.00
_cell.angle_beta   90.00
_cell.angle_gamma   90.00
#
_symmetry.space_group_name_H-M   'P 1'
#
loop_
_entity.id
_entity.type
_entity.pdbx_description
1 polymer ?
#
loop_
_entity_poly.entity_id
_entity_poly.type
_entity_poly.pdbx_seq_one_letter_code
_entity_poly.pdbx_strand_id
1 'polypeptide(L)'
;MSKNTLEKTLEKNNCFFENEILPDFQTRWRATLKQQESIPDNYPNRIGMPTINAKSNAGKYFVEFASSSTVHGLNHLVARNRHPVEIVLTAFFVLGALLCLIILSSLFWDRYQNNATVIVVDNNRDEFEILKPALFICPITNVNLTEIPDVFKKPWIFKQTENLKNRSLK
;
A
#
# COMPACT_ATOMS: atom_id res chain seq x y z
N MET A 1 -25.54 -1.64 -26.88
CA MET A 1 -24.37 -2.02 -26.07
C MET A 1 -23.70 -0.75 -25.58
N SER A 2 -23.73 -0.34 -24.32
CA SER A 2 -24.60 -0.64 -23.18
C SER A 2 -24.59 0.64 -22.33
N LYS A 3 -25.74 1.27 -22.12
CA LYS A 3 -25.89 2.47 -21.27
C LYS A 3 -25.71 2.17 -19.78
N ASN A 4 -25.49 0.90 -19.44
CA ASN A 4 -25.59 0.36 -18.09
C ASN A 4 -24.25 0.41 -17.32
N THR A 5 -23.14 0.75 -17.98
CA THR A 5 -21.81 0.82 -17.35
C THR A 5 -21.52 2.21 -16.78
N LEU A 6 -22.15 3.26 -17.29
CA LEU A 6 -21.99 4.64 -16.79
C LEU A 6 -22.82 4.89 -15.52
N GLU A 7 -24.03 4.32 -15.43
CA GLU A 7 -24.89 4.43 -14.24
C GLU A 7 -24.31 3.75 -13.01
N LYS A 8 -23.64 2.60 -13.18
CA LYS A 8 -23.05 1.85 -12.05
C LYS A 8 -21.89 2.56 -11.36
N THR A 9 -21.20 3.48 -12.05
CA THR A 9 -20.09 4.26 -11.46
C THR A 9 -20.59 5.50 -10.73
N LEU A 10 -21.79 5.99 -11.06
CA LEU A 10 -22.37 7.18 -10.45
C LEU A 10 -23.12 6.84 -9.14
N GLU A 11 -23.59 5.60 -8.98
CA GLU A 11 -24.29 5.18 -7.76
C GLU A 11 -23.37 4.99 -6.54
N LYS A 12 -22.06 4.74 -6.73
CA LYS A 12 -21.14 4.41 -5.63
C LYS A 12 -20.47 5.63 -4.96
N ASN A 13 -20.64 6.83 -5.53
CA ASN A 13 -20.01 8.05 -5.01
C ASN A 13 -20.97 8.98 -4.26
N ASN A 14 -22.24 8.59 -4.07
CA ASN A 14 -23.25 9.43 -3.42
C ASN A 14 -23.34 9.22 -1.89
N CYS A 15 -22.32 8.67 -1.24
CA CYS A 15 -22.31 8.51 0.21
C CYS A 15 -21.42 9.54 0.93
N PHE A 16 -21.39 10.78 0.43
CA PHE A 16 -20.93 11.93 1.20
C PHE A 16 -21.77 13.14 0.78
N PHE A 17 -22.77 13.47 1.59
CA PHE A 17 -23.57 14.69 1.43
C PHE A 17 -22.69 15.90 1.77
N GLU A 18 -22.11 16.52 0.74
CA GLU A 18 -21.32 17.77 0.82
C GLU A 18 -22.09 18.91 1.55
N ASN A 19 -23.41 18.83 1.49
CA ASN A 19 -24.40 19.72 2.09
C ASN A 19 -24.65 19.51 3.59
N GLU A 20 -24.10 18.46 4.23
CA GLU A 20 -24.11 18.30 5.69
C GLU A 20 -22.81 18.76 6.35
N ILE A 21 -21.67 18.67 5.66
CA ILE A 21 -20.35 18.97 6.22
C ILE A 21 -20.21 20.46 6.55
N LEU A 22 -20.67 21.34 5.66
CA LEU A 22 -20.56 22.78 5.83
C LEU A 22 -21.41 23.33 6.98
N PRO A 23 -22.71 22.98 7.12
CA PRO A 23 -23.50 23.42 8.26
C PRO A 23 -23.05 22.80 9.59
N ASP A 24 -22.58 21.55 9.61
CA ASP A 24 -22.03 20.93 10.82
C ASP A 24 -20.75 21.65 11.28
N PHE A 25 -19.81 21.90 10.35
CA PHE A 25 -18.59 22.64 10.66
C PHE A 25 -18.89 24.05 11.17
N GLN A 26 -19.84 24.75 10.55
CA GLN A 26 -20.23 26.09 10.95
C GLN A 26 -20.94 26.10 12.33
N THR A 27 -21.73 25.08 12.63
CA THR A 27 -22.40 24.92 13.93
C THR A 27 -21.39 24.63 15.03
N ARG A 28 -20.44 23.72 14.76
CA ARG A 28 -19.34 23.41 15.68
C ARG A 28 -18.46 24.63 15.93
N TRP A 29 -18.14 25.41 14.89
CA TRP A 29 -17.36 26.64 15.04
C TRP A 29 -18.08 27.69 15.89
N ARG A 30 -19.39 27.88 15.66
CA ARG A 30 -20.23 28.78 16.49
C ARG A 30 -20.34 28.31 17.94
N ALA A 31 -20.40 27.00 18.18
CA ALA A 31 -20.42 26.44 19.53
C ALA A 31 -19.08 26.70 20.25
N THR A 32 -17.94 26.50 19.57
CA THR A 32 -16.61 26.80 20.11
C THR A 32 -16.45 28.29 20.44
N LEU A 33 -16.95 29.20 19.58
CA LEU A 33 -16.90 30.65 19.82
C LEU A 33 -17.75 31.07 21.02
N LYS A 34 -18.97 30.55 21.15
CA LYS A 34 -19.83 30.80 22.33
C LYS A 34 -19.21 30.26 23.61
N GLN A 35 -18.56 29.10 23.54
CA GLN A 35 -17.84 28.54 24.67
C GLN A 35 -16.67 29.44 25.07
N GLN A 36 -15.92 29.98 24.11
CA GLN A 36 -14.80 30.90 24.35
C GLN A 36 -15.25 32.23 24.94
N GLU A 37 -16.39 32.78 24.52
CA GLU A 37 -16.98 34.02 25.04
C GLU A 37 -17.55 33.85 26.47
N SER A 38 -17.93 32.62 26.85
CA SER A 38 -18.46 32.32 28.19
C SER A 38 -17.40 32.10 29.27
N ILE A 39 -16.10 32.12 28.94
CA ILE A 39 -15.02 31.97 29.92
C ILE A 39 -14.74 33.36 30.54
N PRO A 40 -14.96 33.56 31.86
CA PRO A 40 -14.68 34.84 32.49
C PRO A 40 -13.19 35.20 32.41
N ASP A 41 -12.87 36.49 32.19
CA ASP A 41 -11.50 37.05 32.06
C ASP A 41 -10.57 36.78 33.26
N ASN A 42 -11.09 36.18 34.33
CA ASN A 42 -10.35 35.75 35.52
C ASN A 42 -10.04 34.24 35.48
N TYR A 43 -9.65 33.74 34.32
CA TYR A 43 -9.10 32.39 34.19
C TYR A 43 -7.57 32.50 34.08
N PRO A 44 -6.78 31.73 34.84
CA PRO A 44 -5.34 31.74 34.66
C PRO A 44 -5.03 31.40 33.19
N ASN A 45 -4.30 32.28 32.51
CA ASN A 45 -3.95 32.20 31.07
C ASN A 45 -2.97 31.05 30.75
N ARG A 46 -3.03 29.96 31.51
CA ARG A 46 -2.25 28.73 31.32
C ARG A 46 -3.20 27.54 31.47
N ILE A 47 -3.94 27.24 30.42
CA ILE A 47 -4.59 25.94 30.25
C ILE A 47 -3.45 24.97 29.91
N GLY A 48 -2.76 24.46 30.93
CA GLY A 48 -1.60 23.58 30.77
C GLY A 48 -1.07 23.07 32.10
N MET A 49 -0.61 21.83 32.13
CA MET A 49 0.02 21.23 33.30
C MET A 49 1.26 22.06 33.70
N PRO A 50 1.50 22.34 35.00
CA PRO A 50 2.70 23.07 35.41
C PRO A 50 3.95 22.30 34.96
N THR A 51 4.84 22.98 34.24
CA THR A 51 6.09 22.41 33.71
C THR A 51 7.28 22.72 34.62
N ILE A 52 8.33 21.91 34.53
CA ILE A 52 9.60 22.16 35.23
C ILE A 52 10.28 23.44 34.73
N ASN A 53 10.94 24.17 35.64
CA ASN A 53 11.66 25.39 35.27
C ASN A 53 13.12 25.04 34.98
N ALA A 54 13.52 25.04 33.70
CA ALA A 54 14.89 24.74 33.30
C ALA A 54 15.83 25.93 33.55
N LYS A 55 17.00 25.64 34.13
CA LYS A 55 18.02 26.65 34.44
C LYS A 55 18.77 27.17 33.19
N SER A 56 18.83 26.36 32.12
CA SER A 56 19.52 26.69 30.87
C SER A 56 18.57 27.19 29.78
N ASN A 57 19.07 28.04 28.87
CA ASN A 57 18.28 28.55 27.75
C ASN A 57 17.81 27.43 26.82
N ALA A 58 18.68 26.45 26.51
CA ALA A 58 18.31 25.27 25.73
C ALA A 58 17.26 24.39 26.43
N GLY A 59 17.34 24.26 27.76
CA GLY A 59 16.36 23.52 28.54
C GLY A 59 14.98 24.17 28.53
N LYS A 60 14.89 25.51 28.48
CA LYS A 60 13.60 26.21 28.36
C LYS A 60 12.90 25.87 27.05
N TYR A 61 13.62 25.89 25.94
CA TYR A 61 13.08 25.49 24.63
C TYR A 61 12.65 24.02 24.62
N PHE A 62 13.42 23.12 25.23
CA PHE A 62 13.04 21.71 25.31
C PHE A 62 11.78 21.49 26.15
N VAL A 63 11.68 22.16 27.31
CA VAL A 63 10.49 22.10 28.18
C VAL A 63 9.26 22.62 27.46
N GLU A 64 9.39 23.73 26.72
CA GLU A 64 8.30 24.31 25.94
C GLU A 64 7.89 23.44 24.75
N PHE A 65 8.86 22.83 24.07
CA PHE A 65 8.61 21.87 23.01
C PHE A 65 7.90 20.63 23.56
N ALA A 66 8.41 20.04 24.64
CA ALA A 66 7.86 18.81 25.21
C ALA A 66 6.46 19.00 25.82
N SER A 67 6.13 20.21 26.31
CA SER A 67 4.80 20.52 26.82
C SER A 67 3.78 20.85 25.71
N SER A 68 4.23 21.42 24.59
CA SER A 68 3.39 21.71 23.42
C SER A 68 3.33 20.57 22.39
N SER A 69 4.17 19.55 22.53
CA SER A 69 4.25 18.42 21.63
C SER A 69 3.00 17.53 21.69
N THR A 70 2.61 17.00 20.53
CA THR A 70 1.58 15.96 20.39
C THR A 70 2.12 14.56 20.70
N VAL A 71 3.43 14.41 20.93
CA VAL A 71 4.05 13.11 21.24
C VAL A 71 3.66 12.70 22.65
N HIS A 72 2.85 11.65 22.74
CA HIS A 72 2.44 11.04 23.99
C HIS A 72 3.67 10.61 24.81
N GLY A 73 3.74 11.07 26.06
CA GLY A 73 4.83 10.76 27.01
C GLY A 73 5.82 11.90 27.24
N LEU A 74 6.05 12.80 26.28
CA LEU A 74 6.96 13.95 26.48
C LEU A 74 6.38 14.96 27.48
N ASN A 75 5.07 15.19 27.44
CA ASN A 75 4.40 16.07 28.40
C ASN A 75 4.52 15.54 29.85
N HIS A 76 4.50 14.22 30.03
CA HIS A 76 4.67 13.59 31.34
C HIS A 76 6.11 13.74 31.87
N LEU A 77 7.10 13.71 30.97
CA LEU A 77 8.50 13.92 31.32
C LEU A 77 8.78 15.32 31.89
N VAL A 78 7.99 16.32 31.47
CA VAL A 78 8.19 17.74 31.82
C VAL A 78 7.21 18.21 32.91
N ALA A 79 6.33 17.33 33.39
CA ALA A 79 5.39 17.62 34.46
C ALA A 79 6.09 17.95 35.79
N ARG A 80 5.64 19.02 36.44
CA ARG A 80 6.18 19.47 37.73
C ARG A 80 5.69 18.58 38.88
N ASN A 81 6.56 18.36 39.88
CA ASN A 81 6.25 17.65 41.14
C ASN A 81 6.08 16.12 41.05
N ARG A 82 6.70 15.46 40.07
CA ARG A 82 6.80 14.00 39.96
C ARG A 82 8.03 13.46 40.69
N HIS A 83 7.93 12.25 41.26
CA HIS A 83 9.08 11.59 41.87
C HIS A 83 10.12 11.26 40.78
N PRO A 84 11.44 11.46 41.02
CA PRO A 84 12.48 11.30 39.99
C PRO A 84 12.48 9.91 39.35
N VAL A 85 12.10 8.87 40.10
CA VAL A 85 12.00 7.49 39.59
C VAL A 85 10.95 7.37 38.47
N GLU A 86 9.81 8.04 38.60
CA GLU A 86 8.75 7.99 37.60
C GLU A 86 9.15 8.71 36.31
N ILE A 87 9.94 9.79 36.43
CA ILE A 87 10.49 10.54 35.29
C ILE A 87 11.46 9.64 34.52
N VAL A 88 12.36 8.93 35.22
CA VAL A 88 13.31 8.00 34.61
C VAL A 88 12.57 6.84 33.92
N LEU A 89 11.56 6.27 34.57
CA LEU A 89 10.78 5.18 34.00
C LEU A 89 10.00 5.64 32.76
N THR A 90 9.42 6.84 32.80
CA THR A 90 8.73 7.45 31.66
C THR A 90 9.70 7.72 30.51
N ALA A 91 10.89 8.26 30.80
CA ALA A 91 11.94 8.47 29.79
C ALA A 91 12.35 7.15 29.13
N PHE A 92 12.52 6.09 29.92
CA PHE A 92 12.84 4.76 29.41
C PHE A 92 11.74 4.21 28.51
N PHE A 93 10.47 4.40 28.89
CA PHE A 93 9.33 3.95 28.10
C PHE A 93 9.21 4.70 26.78
N VAL A 94 9.40 6.02 26.77
CA VAL A 94 9.40 6.86 25.57
C VAL A 94 10.54 6.46 24.64
N LEU A 95 11.75 6.27 25.17
CA LEU A 95 12.90 5.86 24.38
C LEU A 95 12.72 4.44 23.81
N GLY A 96 12.23 3.52 24.63
CA GLY A 96 11.94 2.15 24.22
C GLY A 96 10.87 2.08 23.13
N ALA A 97 9.80 2.87 23.24
CA ALA A 97 8.77 2.97 22.22
C ALA A 97 9.33 3.51 20.89
N LEU A 98 10.20 4.52 20.94
CA LEU A 98 10.85 5.08 19.75
C LEU A 98 11.74 4.04 19.06
N LEU A 99 12.56 3.30 19.81
CA LEU A 99 13.41 2.25 19.27
C LEU A 99 12.59 1.11 18.65
N CYS A 100 11.53 0.69 19.35
CA CYS A 100 10.63 -0.34 18.85
C CYS A 100 9.96 0.08 17.54
N LEU A 101 9.50 1.34 17.46
CA LEU A 101 8.91 1.91 16.25
C LEU A 101 9.91 1.92 15.08
N ILE A 102 11.17 2.30 15.32
CA ILE A 102 12.22 2.30 14.28
C ILE A 102 12.46 0.87 13.78
N ILE A 103 12.65 -0.10 14.68
CA ILE A 103 12.90 -1.51 14.32
C ILE A 103 11.72 -2.06 13.52
N LEU A 104 10.49 -1.84 14.00
CA LEU A 104 9.29 -2.34 13.37
C LEU A 104 9.06 -1.69 12.00
N SER A 105 9.31 -0.37 11.89
CA SER A 105 9.26 0.35 10.63
C SER A 105 10.26 -0.21 9.63
N SER A 106 11.50 -0.49 10.05
CA SER A 106 12.51 -1.11 9.19
C SER A 106 12.11 -2.51 8.74
N LEU A 107 11.55 -3.32 9.63
CA LEU A 107 11.07 -4.67 9.30
C LEU A 107 9.92 -4.63 8.29
N PHE A 108 8.95 -3.73 8.47
CA PHE A 108 7.86 -3.55 7.52
C PHE A 108 8.33 -2.97 6.20
N TRP A 109 9.26 -2.02 6.22
CA TRP A 109 9.86 -1.48 5.02
C TRP A 109 10.58 -2.56 4.21
N ASP A 110 11.37 -3.40 4.88
CA ASP A 110 12.05 -4.53 4.25
C ASP A 110 11.06 -5.53 3.64
N ARG A 111 10.03 -5.93 4.40
CA ARG A 111 8.98 -6.83 3.87
C ARG A 111 8.22 -6.22 2.71
N TYR A 112 7.93 -4.93 2.76
CA TYR A 112 7.26 -4.23 1.68
C TYR A 112 8.10 -4.22 0.39
N GLN A 113 9.41 -4.00 0.49
CA GLN A 113 10.29 -3.98 -0.70
C GLN A 113 10.60 -5.39 -1.22
N ASN A 114 10.82 -6.36 -0.33
CA ASN A 114 11.37 -7.66 -0.69
C ASN A 114 10.34 -8.80 -0.75
N ASN A 115 9.17 -8.65 -0.12
CA ASN A 115 8.16 -9.70 -0.01
C ASN A 115 6.72 -9.17 -0.25
N ALA A 116 6.55 -8.32 -1.28
CA ALA A 116 5.29 -7.63 -1.56
C ALA A 116 4.16 -8.54 -2.07
N THR A 117 4.46 -9.74 -2.57
CA THR A 117 3.49 -10.59 -3.25
C THR A 117 3.15 -11.84 -2.43
N VAL A 118 1.97 -11.82 -1.83
CA VAL A 118 1.33 -13.04 -1.31
C VAL A 118 0.49 -13.63 -2.44
N ILE A 119 0.90 -14.79 -2.96
CA ILE A 119 0.10 -15.56 -3.91
C ILE A 119 -0.96 -16.32 -3.11
N VAL A 120 -2.21 -15.88 -3.19
CA VAL A 120 -3.34 -16.62 -2.63
C VAL A 120 -3.91 -17.49 -3.74
N VAL A 121 -3.92 -18.80 -3.53
CA VAL A 121 -4.58 -19.75 -4.43
C VAL A 121 -6.03 -19.85 -4.00
N ASP A 122 -6.92 -19.25 -4.79
CA ASP A 122 -8.35 -19.47 -4.67
C ASP A 122 -8.75 -20.71 -5.48
N ASN A 123 -9.51 -21.61 -4.86
CA ASN A 123 -9.99 -22.84 -5.48
C ASN A 123 -11.51 -22.85 -5.50
N ASN A 124 -12.09 -21.83 -6.11
CA ASN A 124 -13.53 -21.74 -6.30
C ASN A 124 -13.95 -22.65 -7.46
N ARG A 125 -14.52 -23.81 -7.14
CA ARG A 125 -14.97 -24.81 -8.12
C ARG A 125 -16.32 -24.47 -8.76
N ASP A 126 -17.08 -23.57 -8.14
CA ASP A 126 -18.46 -23.29 -8.51
C ASP A 126 -18.57 -22.12 -9.52
N GLU A 127 -17.56 -21.25 -9.59
CA GLU A 127 -17.52 -20.10 -10.52
C GLU A 127 -16.48 -20.25 -11.65
N PHE A 128 -15.62 -21.27 -11.62
CA PHE A 128 -14.50 -21.40 -12.55
C PHE A 128 -14.84 -22.30 -13.76
N GLU A 129 -15.24 -21.67 -14.89
CA GLU A 129 -15.36 -22.36 -16.17
C GLU A 129 -13.97 -22.69 -16.75
N ILE A 130 -13.54 -23.95 -16.68
CA ILE A 130 -12.27 -24.39 -17.25
C ILE A 130 -12.39 -24.43 -18.78
N LEU A 131 -11.71 -23.51 -19.46
CA LEU A 131 -11.52 -23.57 -20.91
C LEU A 131 -10.79 -24.86 -21.31
N LYS A 132 -11.28 -25.52 -22.36
CA LYS A 132 -10.67 -26.76 -22.87
C LYS A 132 -9.21 -26.51 -23.24
N PRO A 133 -8.23 -27.24 -22.66
CA PRO A 133 -6.84 -27.04 -22.98
C PRO A 133 -6.55 -27.43 -24.43
N ALA A 134 -5.63 -26.71 -25.06
CA ALA A 134 -5.13 -27.10 -26.36
C ALA A 134 -4.32 -28.40 -26.22
N LEU A 135 -4.81 -29.47 -26.84
CA LEU A 135 -4.19 -30.78 -26.84
C LEU A 135 -3.38 -30.94 -28.12
N PHE A 136 -2.05 -31.03 -27.98
CA PHE A 136 -1.16 -31.36 -29.08
C PHE A 136 -0.61 -32.77 -28.87
N ILE A 137 -1.02 -33.70 -29.73
CA ILE A 137 -0.50 -35.07 -29.74
C ILE A 137 0.57 -35.15 -30.83
N CYS A 138 1.82 -35.43 -30.44
CA CYS A 138 2.88 -35.73 -31.40
C CYS A 138 3.05 -37.25 -31.52
N PRO A 139 2.95 -37.83 -32.73
CA PRO A 139 3.27 -39.24 -32.92
C PRO A 139 4.78 -39.47 -32.69
N ILE A 140 5.12 -40.51 -31.91
CA ILE A 140 6.50 -40.87 -31.58
C ILE A 140 7.31 -41.24 -32.84
N THR A 141 6.62 -41.73 -33.87
CA THR A 141 7.20 -42.04 -35.17
C THR A 141 7.24 -40.77 -36.02
N ASN A 142 8.41 -40.14 -36.08
CA ASN A 142 8.62 -38.92 -36.88
C ASN A 142 8.54 -39.16 -38.40
N VAL A 143 8.70 -40.41 -38.86
CA VAL A 143 8.77 -40.74 -40.29
C VAL A 143 8.22 -42.16 -40.53
N ASN A 144 7.23 -42.28 -41.41
CA ASN A 144 6.78 -43.58 -41.91
C ASN A 144 7.74 -44.01 -43.04
N LEU A 145 8.73 -44.85 -42.71
CA LEU A 145 9.75 -45.35 -43.65
C LEU A 145 9.14 -46.04 -44.88
N THR A 146 7.89 -46.51 -44.79
CA THR A 146 7.16 -47.18 -45.87
C THR A 146 6.64 -46.20 -46.93
N GLU A 147 6.42 -44.93 -46.59
CA GLU A 147 5.89 -43.90 -47.52
C GLU A 147 7.00 -43.05 -48.19
N ILE A 148 8.21 -43.08 -47.63
CA ILE A 148 9.39 -42.41 -48.19
C ILE A 148 9.62 -42.74 -49.68
N PRO A 149 9.65 -44.01 -50.12
CA PRO A 149 9.98 -44.34 -51.50
C PRO A 149 8.92 -43.88 -52.52
N ASP A 150 7.67 -43.66 -52.10
CA ASP A 150 6.60 -43.21 -53.00
C ASP A 150 6.63 -41.69 -53.23
N VAL A 151 7.20 -40.91 -52.32
CA VAL A 151 7.47 -39.47 -52.53
C VAL A 151 8.47 -39.26 -53.67
N PHE A 152 9.46 -40.14 -53.81
CA PHE A 152 10.48 -40.08 -54.86
C PHE A 152 10.02 -40.59 -56.24
N LYS A 153 8.88 -41.29 -56.32
CA LYS A 153 8.30 -41.74 -57.61
C LYS A 153 7.48 -40.66 -58.31
N LYS A 154 7.29 -39.48 -57.69
CA LYS A 154 6.50 -38.42 -58.31
C LYS A 154 7.24 -37.84 -59.52
N PRO A 155 6.62 -37.84 -60.72
CA PRO A 155 7.30 -37.50 -61.98
C PRO A 155 7.79 -36.04 -62.06
N TRP A 156 7.31 -35.14 -61.19
CA TRP A 156 7.74 -33.75 -61.15
C TRP A 156 9.16 -33.56 -60.57
N ILE A 157 9.65 -34.50 -59.74
CA ILE A 157 11.01 -34.42 -59.16
C ILE A 157 12.06 -34.72 -60.23
N PHE A 158 11.83 -35.72 -61.09
CA PHE A 158 12.74 -36.08 -62.18
C PHE A 158 12.87 -34.99 -63.27
N LYS A 159 11.80 -34.22 -63.49
CA LYS A 159 11.80 -33.10 -64.46
C LYS A 159 12.70 -31.94 -64.01
N GLN A 160 12.96 -31.81 -62.70
CA GLN A 160 13.83 -30.77 -62.15
C GLN A 160 15.32 -31.15 -62.24
N THR A 161 15.65 -32.43 -62.09
CA THR A 161 17.03 -32.93 -62.23
C THR A 161 17.58 -32.85 -63.67
N GLU A 162 16.74 -33.05 -64.70
CA GLU A 162 17.16 -32.82 -66.10
C GLU A 162 17.40 -31.33 -66.40
N ASN A 163 16.59 -30.43 -65.86
CA ASN A 163 16.75 -28.99 -66.05
C ASN A 163 18.00 -28.41 -65.36
N LEU A 164 18.44 -29.00 -64.25
CA LEU A 164 19.69 -28.61 -63.57
C LEU A 164 20.93 -29.13 -64.30
N LYS A 165 20.88 -30.35 -64.84
CA LYS A 165 21.99 -30.91 -65.64
C LYS A 165 22.25 -30.10 -66.92
N ASN A 166 21.19 -29.62 -67.58
CA ASN A 166 21.30 -28.80 -68.79
C ASN A 166 21.72 -27.34 -68.51
N ARG A 167 21.65 -26.87 -67.26
CA ARG A 167 22.11 -25.54 -66.85
C ARG A 167 23.58 -25.49 -66.43
N SER A 168 24.18 -26.64 -66.11
CA SER A 168 25.59 -26.74 -65.69
C SER A 168 26.56 -26.99 -66.85
N LEU A 169 26.06 -27.24 -68.06
CA LEU A 169 26.85 -27.49 -69.28
C LEU A 169 26.76 -26.32 -70.30
N LYS A 170 26.42 -25.11 -69.84
CA LYS A 170 26.37 -23.89 -70.66
C LYS A 170 27.27 -22.81 -70.08
#